data_AF-A0A6M1Z0G9-F1
#
_entry.id   AF-A0A6M1Z0G9-F1
#
_cell.length_a   1.000
_cell.length_b   1.000
_cell.length_c   1.000
_cell.angle_alpha   90.00
_cell.angle_beta   90.00
_cell.angle_gamma   90.00
#
_symmetry.space_group_name_H-M   'P 1'
#
loop_
_entity.id
_entity.type
_entity.pdbx_description
1 polymer ?
#
loop_
_entity_poly.entity_id
_entity_poly.type
_entity_poly.pdbx_seq_one_letter_code
_entity_poly.pdbx_strand_id
1 'polypeptide(L)' 'MSIKEAKRLGVMQQVDRNILTLKNASKEFALSLRQTKRIRKRYLSEGTNGLISKHVGKPGPNQVAPEVNAEILKIL' A
#
# COMPACT_ATOMS: atom_id res chain seq x y z
N MET A 1 -4.33 -5.98 -3.87
CA MET A 1 -2.98 -5.52 -3.45
C MET A 1 -2.23 -5.08 -4.71
N SER A 2 -1.69 -3.87 -4.74
CA SER A 2 -0.87 -3.35 -5.85
C SER A 2 0.54 -3.98 -5.86
N ILE A 3 1.22 -3.95 -7.00
CA ILE A 3 2.66 -4.32 -7.13
C ILE A 3 3.52 -3.58 -6.10
N LYS A 4 3.22 -2.30 -5.85
CA LYS A 4 3.92 -1.49 -4.84
C LYS A 4 3.75 -2.04 -3.42
N GLU A 5 2.55 -2.55 -3.11
CA GLU A 5 2.23 -3.14 -1.81
C GLU A 5 2.88 -4.53 -1.68
N ALA A 6 2.92 -5.31 -2.77
CA ALA A 6 3.65 -6.57 -2.85
C ALA A 6 5.16 -6.37 -2.60
N LYS A 7 5.78 -5.36 -3.23
CA LYS A 7 7.20 -5.03 -3.00
C LYS A 7 7.47 -4.74 -1.53
N ARG A 8 6.56 -4.02 -0.85
CA ARG A 8 6.69 -3.72 0.59
C ARG A 8 6.68 -4.99 1.43
N LEU A 9 5.89 -5.99 1.07
CA LEU A 9 5.86 -7.26 1.79
C LEU A 9 7.22 -7.95 1.72
N GLY A 10 7.80 -8.09 0.53
CA GLY A 10 9.12 -8.72 0.37
C GLY A 10 10.22 -7.99 1.16
N VAL A 11 10.23 -6.65 1.11
CA VAL A 11 11.20 -5.85 1.87
C VAL A 11 10.98 -5.99 3.38
N MET A 12 9.73 -6.03 3.86
CA MET A 12 9.44 -6.22 5.29
C MET A 12 9.87 -7.61 5.78
N GLN A 13 9.68 -8.65 4.97
CA GLN A 13 10.16 -9.99 5.29
C GLN A 13 11.69 -10.06 5.39
N GLN A 14 12.41 -9.31 4.55
CA GLN A 14 13.87 -9.20 4.67
C GLN A 14 14.30 -8.45 5.95
N VAL A 15 13.54 -7.43 6.34
CA VAL A 15 13.74 -6.72 7.62
C VAL A 15 13.46 -7.66 8.80
N ASP A 16 12.40 -8.48 8.75
CA ASP A 16 12.09 -9.49 9.78
C ASP A 16 13.22 -10.50 9.96
N ARG A 17 13.85 -10.90 8.85
CA ARG A 17 14.99 -11.82 8.84
C ARG A 17 16.33 -11.16 9.18
N ASN A 18 16.33 -9.88 9.56
CA ASN A 18 17.54 -9.07 9.79
C ASN A 18 18.51 -9.00 8.60
N ILE A 19 18.04 -9.30 7.39
CA ILE A 19 18.84 -9.21 6.15
C ILE A 19 18.98 -7.75 5.72
N LEU A 20 17.95 -6.94 5.98
CA LEU A 20 17.88 -5.55 5.54
C LEU A 20 17.54 -4.63 6.70
N THR A 21 18.29 -3.52 6.83
CA THR A 21 18.00 -2.52 7.86
C THR A 21 16.82 -1.64 7.44
N LEU A 22 16.09 -1.07 8.42
CA LEU A 22 15.03 -0.09 8.15
C LEU A 22 15.52 1.15 7.36
N LYS A 23 16.80 1.52 7.50
CA LYS A 23 17.42 2.61 6.74
C LYS A 23 17.56 2.23 5.26
N ASN A 24 17.98 1.00 4.96
CA ASN A 24 18.05 0.53 3.58
C ASN A 24 16.65 0.32 2.98
N ALA A 25 15.70 -0.18 3.78
CA ALA A 25 14.30 -0.30 3.35
C ALA A 25 13.70 1.05 2.94
N SER A 26 14.07 2.14 3.64
CA SER A 26 13.61 3.48 3.30
C SER A 26 14.09 3.94 1.92
N LYS A 27 15.32 3.56 1.53
CA LYS A 27 15.86 3.81 0.18
C LYS A 27 15.11 3.00 -0.87
N GLU A 28 14.88 1.71 -0.62
CA GLU A 28 14.12 0.81 -1.50
C GLU A 28 12.69 1.26 -1.77
N PHE A 29 12.07 1.91 -0.78
CA PHE A 29 10.73 2.46 -0.91
C PHE A 29 10.71 3.88 -1.49
N ALA A 30 11.86 4.54 -1.63
CA ALA A 30 11.98 5.98 -1.88
C ALA A 30 11.12 6.80 -0.89
N LEU A 31 11.19 6.44 0.40
CA LEU A 31 10.45 7.10 1.47
C LEU A 31 11.40 7.60 2.56
N SER A 32 10.93 8.56 3.35
CA SER A 32 11.66 8.93 4.56
C SER A 32 11.73 7.76 5.55
N LEU A 33 12.76 7.76 6.40
CA LEU A 33 12.90 6.80 7.49
C LEU A 33 11.68 6.83 8.43
N ARG A 34 11.08 8.02 8.64
CA ARG A 34 9.86 8.18 9.46
C ARG A 34 8.64 7.49 8.84
N GLN A 35 8.43 7.66 7.53
CA GLN A 35 7.36 6.96 6.80
C GLN A 35 7.58 5.45 6.84
N THR A 36 8.81 5.00 6.65
CA THR A 36 9.19 3.58 6.70
C THR A 36 8.91 2.98 8.08
N LYS A 37 9.26 3.69 9.16
CA LYS A 37 8.88 3.29 10.54
C LYS A 37 7.37 3.20 10.74
N ARG A 38 6.58 4.12 10.16
CA ARG A 38 5.10 4.05 10.22
C ARG A 38 4.55 2.83 9.50
N ILE A 39 5.09 2.50 8.32
CA ILE A 39 4.73 1.29 7.57
C ILE A 39 5.07 0.04 8.40
N ARG A 40 6.29 -0.01 8.94
CA ARG A 40 6.75 -1.10 9.80
C ARG A 40 5.85 -1.30 11.01
N LYS A 41 5.50 -0.22 11.72
CA LYS A 41 4.60 -0.28 12.86
C LYS A 41 3.24 -0.89 12.48
N ARG A 42 2.67 -0.47 11.35
CA ARG A 42 1.38 -1.01 10.89
C ARG A 42 1.47 -2.47 10.46
N TYR A 43 2.54 -2.84 9.76
CA TYR A 43 2.79 -4.23 9.39
C TYR A 43 2.94 -5.15 10.61
N LEU A 44 3.59 -4.68 11.67
CA LEU A 44 3.71 -5.46 12.92
C LEU A 44 2.37 -5.63 13.64
N SER A 45 1.46 -4.64 13.57
CA SER A 45 0.16 -4.72 14.24
C SER A 45 -0.94 -5.39 13.41
N GLU A 46 -0.92 -5.22 12.09
CA GLU A 46 -2.00 -5.64 11.18
C GLU A 46 -1.53 -6.72 10.18
N GLY A 47 -0.27 -7.16 10.24
CA GLY A 47 0.32 -8.09 9.30
C GLY A 47 0.40 -7.52 7.87
N THR A 48 0.21 -8.38 6.87
CA THR A 48 0.19 -8.00 5.45
C THR A 48 -0.87 -6.95 5.14
N ASN A 49 -2.02 -6.99 5.82
CA ASN A 49 -3.10 -6.01 5.66
C ASN A 49 -2.64 -4.59 5.99
N GLY A 50 -1.70 -4.42 6.92
CA GLY A 50 -1.13 -3.12 7.27
C GLY A 50 -0.31 -2.45 6.15
N LEU A 51 0.06 -3.20 5.12
CA LEU A 51 0.79 -2.68 3.95
C LEU A 51 -0.15 -2.19 2.85
N ILE A 52 -1.41 -2.62 2.87
CA ILE A 52 -2.43 -2.25 1.90
C ILE A 52 -2.90 -0.81 2.18
N SER A 53 -3.12 -0.03 1.12
CA SER A 53 -3.69 1.30 1.23
C SER A 53 -5.12 1.23 1.78
N LYS A 54 -5.42 2.05 2.78
CA LYS A 54 -6.77 2.17 3.37
C LYS A 54 -7.82 2.78 2.42
N HIS A 55 -7.39 3.23 1.24
CA HIS A 55 -8.27 3.75 0.18
C HIS A 55 -8.69 2.67 -0.82
N VAL A 56 -8.08 1.48 -0.80
CA VAL A 56 -8.49 0.39 -1.70
C VAL A 56 -9.95 0.04 -1.40
N GLY A 57 -10.79 0.05 -2.43
CA GLY A 57 -12.22 -0.25 -2.34
C GLY A 57 -13.09 0.88 -1.77
N LYS A 58 -12.51 2.02 -1.37
CA LYS A 58 -13.30 3.18 -0.93
C LYS A 58 -13.58 4.11 -2.11
N PRO A 59 -14.82 4.59 -2.24
CA PRO A 59 -15.12 5.56 -3.26
C PRO A 59 -14.37 6.86 -2.99
N GLY A 60 -13.87 7.47 -4.07
CA GLY A 60 -13.30 8.82 -3.99
C GLY A 60 -14.39 9.85 -3.66
N PRO A 61 -14.06 10.98 -3.01
CA PRO A 61 -15.04 12.01 -2.70
C PRO A 61 -15.72 12.60 -3.96
N ASN A 62 -15.04 12.52 -5.11
CA ASN A 62 -15.54 12.98 -6.40
C ASN A 62 -15.84 11.81 -7.37
N GLN A 63 -16.07 10.60 -6.84
CA GLN A 63 -16.38 9.45 -7.69
C GLN A 63 -17.74 9.66 -8.37
N VAL A 64 -17.75 9.53 -9.70
CA VAL A 64 -18.98 9.56 -10.51
C VAL A 64 -19.91 8.45 -10.04
N ALA A 65 -21.20 8.78 -9.93
CA ALA A 65 -22.22 7.83 -9.51
C ALA A 65 -22.14 6.55 -10.37
N PRO A 66 -22.22 5.37 -9.75
CA PRO A 66 -22.09 4.10 -10.47
C PRO A 66 -23.15 3.95 -11.58
N GLU A 67 -24.33 4.55 -11.38
CA GLU A 67 -25.42 4.63 -12.36
C GLU A 67 -24.98 5.34 -13.64
N VAL A 68 -24.34 6.50 -13.53
CA VAL A 68 -23.84 7.28 -14.68
C VAL A 68 -22.76 6.51 -15.44
N ASN A 69 -21.85 5.83 -14.72
CA ASN A 69 -20.85 4.97 -15.36
C ASN A 69 -21.49 3.78 -16.11
N ALA A 70 -22.55 3.20 -15.56
CA ALA A 70 -23.27 2.10 -16.19
C ALA A 70 -24.01 2.54 -17.46
N GLU A 71 -24.51 3.77 -17.51
CA GLU A 71 -25.09 4.34 -18.73
C GLU A 71 -24.04 4.60 -19.81
N ILE A 72 -22.89 5.16 -19.45
CA ILE A 72 -21.79 5.41 -20.39
C ILE A 72 -21.28 4.10 -21.01
N LEU A 73 -21.12 3.05 -20.21
CA LEU A 73 -20.67 1.74 -20.66
C LEU A 73 -21.62 1.08 -21.67
N LYS A 74 -22.90 1.46 -21.72
CA LYS A 74 -23.85 0.95 -22.72
C LYS A 74 -23.72 1.62 -24.08
N ILE A 75 -23.07 2.78 -24.15
CA ILE A 75 -22.91 3.57 -25.38
C ILE A 75 -21.61 3.19 -26.12
N LEU A 76 -20.63 2.61 -25.41
CA LEU A 76 -19.38 2.06 -25.96
C LEU A 76 -19.56 0.66 -26.54
#